data_AF-A0A7V8Y239-F1
#
_entry.id   AF-A0A7V8Y239-F1
#
_cell.length_a   1.000
_cell.length_b   1.000
_cell.length_c   1.000
_cell.angle_alpha   90.00
_cell.angle_beta   90.00
_cell.angle_gamma   90.00
#
_symmetry.space_group_name_H-M   'P 1'
#
loop_
_entity.id
_entity.type
_entity.pdbx_description
1 polymer ?
#
loop_
_entity_poly.entity_id
_entity_poly.type
_entity_poly.pdbx_seq_one_letter_code
_entity_poly.pdbx_strand_id
1 'polypeptide(L)' 'AFEVFWESPTYSHCNFTALPELPVERVQPWVEHLLAMDWDNEAHRPILEMEGLRQWVLPQLDGYASLFEAIHEQKIPSHW' A
#
# COMPACT_ATOMS: atom_id res chain seq x y z
N ALA A 1 -17.91 -4.13 28.45
CA ALA A 1 -17.38 -4.39 27.09
C ALA A 1 -16.89 -3.06 26.54
N PHE A 2 -15.84 -3.05 25.75
CA PHE A 2 -15.38 -1.84 25.08
C PHE A 2 -16.10 -1.72 23.73
N GLU A 3 -16.49 -0.50 23.36
CA GLU A 3 -17.05 -0.18 22.05
C GLU A 3 -16.18 0.86 21.35
N VAL A 4 -16.17 0.81 20.02
CA VAL A 4 -15.47 1.79 19.21
C VAL A 4 -16.26 3.10 19.24
N PHE A 5 -15.64 4.19 19.72
CA PHE A 5 -16.31 5.50 19.79
C PHE A 5 -16.08 6.35 18.53
N TRP A 6 -15.06 6.04 17.73
CA TRP A 6 -14.76 6.70 16.46
C TRP A 6 -13.82 5.86 15.59
N GLU A 7 -14.02 5.93 14.28
CA GLU A 7 -13.14 5.37 13.26
C GLU A 7 -12.91 6.42 12.17
N SER A 8 -11.73 6.40 11.55
CA SER A 8 -11.49 7.22 10.37
C SER A 8 -12.29 6.67 9.18
N PRO A 9 -12.49 7.48 8.12
CA PRO A 9 -12.79 6.93 6.81
C PRO A 9 -11.73 5.90 6.40
N THR A 10 -12.12 4.95 5.55
CA THR A 10 -11.17 4.00 4.96
C THR A 10 -10.14 4.73 4.10
N TYR A 11 -8.89 4.28 4.15
CA TYR A 11 -7.82 4.77 3.29
C TYR A 11 -6.94 3.60 2.82
N SER A 12 -6.25 3.80 1.69
CA SER A 12 -5.27 2.84 1.18
C SER A 12 -4.07 2.73 2.13
N HIS A 13 -3.63 1.51 2.44
CA HIS A 13 -2.60 1.25 3.44
C HIS A 13 -1.19 1.62 2.96
N CYS A 14 -0.40 0.65 2.49
CA CYS A 14 0.98 0.84 2.04
C CYS A 14 1.11 0.45 0.57
N ASN A 15 1.96 1.17 -0.15
CA ASN A 15 2.38 0.83 -1.51
C ASN A 15 3.90 0.82 -1.60
N PHE A 16 4.43 -0.05 -2.45
CA PHE A 16 5.78 0.16 -2.95
C PHE A 16 5.80 1.35 -3.91
N THR A 17 6.86 2.15 -3.80
CA THR A 17 7.11 3.31 -4.66
C THR A 17 8.52 3.20 -5.22
N ALA A 18 8.74 3.73 -6.43
CA ALA A 18 10.03 3.75 -7.09
C ALA A 18 10.42 5.17 -7.49
N LEU A 19 11.71 5.39 -7.76
CA LEU A 19 12.19 6.64 -8.32
C LEU A 19 11.63 6.85 -9.73
N PRO A 20 11.29 8.09 -10.13
CA PRO A 20 10.73 8.38 -11.45
C PRO A 20 11.61 7.92 -12.63
N GLU A 21 12.93 7.93 -12.45
CA GLU A 21 13.90 7.60 -13.50
C GLU A 21 14.19 6.09 -13.60
N LEU A 22 13.55 5.25 -12.76
CA LEU A 22 13.79 3.81 -12.78
C LEU A 22 13.21 3.21 -14.07
N PRO A 23 14.01 2.49 -14.89
CA PRO A 23 13.53 2.00 -16.18
C PRO A 23 12.41 0.96 -16.04
N VAL A 24 11.39 1.05 -16.90
CA VAL A 24 10.21 0.18 -16.86
C VAL A 24 10.59 -1.29 -17.02
N GLU A 25 11.57 -1.58 -17.88
CA GLU A 25 12.09 -2.93 -18.10
C GLU A 25 12.69 -3.57 -16.83
N ARG A 26 13.06 -2.75 -15.82
CA ARG A 26 13.51 -3.23 -14.51
C ARG A 26 12.37 -3.35 -13.51
N VAL A 27 11.37 -2.47 -13.57
CA VAL A 27 10.23 -2.42 -12.64
C VAL A 27 9.21 -3.50 -12.96
N GLN A 28 8.88 -3.64 -14.25
CA GLN A 28 7.81 -4.51 -14.73
C GLN A 28 7.97 -5.97 -14.24
N PRO A 29 9.14 -6.64 -14.37
CA PRO A 29 9.28 -8.01 -13.90
C PRO A 29 9.12 -8.13 -12.38
N TRP A 30 9.57 -7.13 -11.63
CA TRP A 30 9.45 -7.12 -10.18
C TRP A 30 7.98 -6.99 -9.73
N VAL A 31 7.19 -6.13 -10.38
CA VAL A 31 5.75 -6.00 -10.13
C VAL A 31 5.03 -7.31 -10.48
N GLU A 32 5.35 -7.91 -11.62
CA GLU A 32 4.78 -9.18 -12.06
C GLU A 32 5.06 -10.31 -11.05
N HIS A 33 6.29 -10.37 -10.50
CA HIS A 33 6.63 -11.35 -9.47
C HIS A 33 5.87 -11.15 -8.16
N LEU A 34 5.66 -9.90 -7.72
CA LEU A 34 4.83 -9.62 -6.53
C LEU A 34 3.38 -10.07 -6.75
N LEU A 35 2.78 -9.67 -7.88
CA LEU A 35 1.39 -9.99 -8.19
C LEU A 35 1.15 -11.49 -8.43
N ALA A 36 2.20 -12.23 -8.79
CA ALA A 36 2.16 -13.68 -8.95
C ALA A 36 2.36 -14.47 -7.63
N MET A 37 2.59 -13.79 -6.49
CA MET A 37 2.66 -14.48 -5.21
C MET A 37 1.31 -15.12 -4.89
N ASP A 38 1.40 -16.27 -4.22
CA ASP A 38 0.28 -17.15 -3.94
C ASP A 38 0.34 -17.55 -2.48
N TRP A 39 -0.76 -17.36 -1.76
CA TRP A 39 -0.87 -17.69 -0.34
C TRP A 39 -0.65 -19.17 -0.06
N ASP A 40 -1.05 -20.04 -0.99
CA ASP A 40 -0.94 -21.48 -0.84
C ASP A 40 0.47 -22.02 -1.17
N ASN A 41 1.35 -21.17 -1.69
CA ASN A 41 2.76 -21.50 -1.90
C ASN A 41 3.55 -21.28 -0.59
N GLU A 42 4.10 -22.36 -0.03
CA GLU A 42 4.85 -22.35 1.23
C GLU A 42 6.05 -21.38 1.25
N ALA A 43 6.67 -21.11 0.10
CA ALA A 43 7.78 -20.16 0.01
C ALA A 43 7.30 -18.69 -0.03
N HIS A 44 6.10 -18.44 -0.56
CA HIS A 44 5.53 -17.09 -0.64
C HIS A 44 4.85 -16.68 0.66
N ARG A 45 4.19 -17.62 1.34
CA ARG A 45 3.39 -17.34 2.53
C ARG A 45 4.11 -16.57 3.63
N PRO A 46 5.37 -16.88 4.01
CA PRO A 46 6.08 -16.10 5.02
C PRO A 46 6.26 -14.62 4.62
N ILE A 47 6.41 -14.32 3.32
CA ILE A 47 6.53 -12.94 2.82
C ILE A 47 5.19 -12.22 2.94
N LEU A 48 4.10 -12.87 2.52
CA LEU A 48 2.75 -12.32 2.59
C LEU A 48 2.33 -12.08 4.06
N GLU A 49 2.67 -13.01 4.97
CA GLU A 49 2.44 -12.87 6.41
C GLU A 49 3.22 -11.71 7.03
N MET A 50 4.49 -11.50 6.64
CA MET A 50 5.29 -10.36 7.10
C MET A 50 4.67 -9.01 6.69
N GLU A 51 4.05 -8.96 5.52
CA GLU A 51 3.37 -7.78 4.99
C GLU A 51 1.91 -7.66 5.47
N GLY A 52 1.43 -8.64 6.25
CA GLY A 52 0.07 -8.63 6.81
C GLY A 52 -1.04 -8.81 5.77
N LEU A 53 -0.73 -9.41 4.61
CA LEU A 53 -1.67 -9.58 3.50
C LEU A 53 -1.74 -11.02 3.01
N ARG A 54 -2.73 -11.32 2.16
CA ARG A 54 -2.86 -12.62 1.48
C ARG A 54 -2.60 -12.58 -0.01
N GLN A 55 -2.59 -11.38 -0.59
CA GLN A 55 -2.35 -11.16 -2.01
C GLN A 55 -1.84 -9.74 -2.20
N TRP A 56 -0.94 -9.57 -3.16
CA TRP A 56 -0.59 -8.26 -3.68
C TRP A 56 -1.63 -7.80 -4.69
N VAL A 57 -1.92 -6.51 -4.70
CA VAL A 57 -2.81 -5.86 -5.68
C VAL A 57 -2.15 -4.63 -6.24
N LEU A 58 -2.64 -4.16 -7.39
CA LEU A 58 -2.24 -2.85 -7.92
C LEU A 58 -2.71 -1.73 -6.97
N PRO A 59 -1.99 -0.60 -6.93
CA PRO A 59 -2.29 0.49 -6.01
C PRO A 59 -3.64 1.13 -6.33
N GLN A 60 -4.39 1.49 -5.28
CA GLN A 60 -5.60 2.30 -5.35
C GLN A 60 -5.29 3.70 -4.84
N LEU A 61 -4.93 4.60 -5.77
CA LEU A 61 -4.41 5.94 -5.43
C LEU A 61 -5.50 6.91 -4.94
N ASP A 62 -6.75 6.69 -5.35
CA ASP A 62 -7.94 7.42 -4.88
C ASP A 62 -8.22 7.18 -3.40
N GLY A 63 -7.84 6.01 -2.87
CA GLY A 63 -7.94 5.69 -1.44
C GLY A 63 -7.08 6.56 -0.51
N TYR A 64 -6.25 7.47 -1.03
CA TYR A 64 -5.49 8.43 -0.22
C TYR A 64 -6.17 9.81 -0.09
N ALA A 65 -7.33 10.04 -0.73
CA ALA A 65 -7.96 11.35 -0.80
C ALA A 65 -8.22 11.99 0.59
N SER A 66 -8.77 11.22 1.53
CA SER A 66 -9.05 11.70 2.90
C SER A 66 -7.79 12.11 3.67
N LEU A 67 -6.65 11.46 3.38
CA LEU A 67 -5.36 11.82 3.98
C LEU A 67 -4.84 13.13 3.39
N PHE A 68 -4.95 13.34 2.09
CA PHE A 68 -4.55 14.60 1.45
C PHE A 68 -5.40 15.78 1.93
N GLU A 69 -6.71 15.57 2.11
CA GLU A 69 -7.61 16.57 2.70
C GLU A 69 -7.16 16.91 4.14
N ALA A 70 -6.90 15.90 4.97
CA ALA A 70 -6.44 16.11 6.33
C ALA A 70 -5.09 16.87 6.41
N ILE A 71 -4.14 16.56 5.52
CA ILE A 71 -2.86 17.28 5.40
C ILE A 71 -3.11 18.75 5.06
N HIS A 72 -4.00 19.01 4.09
CA HIS A 72 -4.35 20.37 3.67
C HIS A 72 -5.01 21.17 4.80
N GLU A 73 -6.01 20.61 5.47
CA GLU A 73 -6.73 21.25 6.58
C GLU A 73 -5.82 21.57 7.76
N GLN A 74 -4.91 20.64 8.09
CA GLN A 74 -3.95 20.80 9.18
C GLN A 74 -2.75 21.66 8.81
N LYS A 75 -2.66 22.12 7.55
CA LYS A 75 -1.55 22.94 7.02
C LYS A 75 -0.19 22.27 7.23
N ILE A 76 -0.16 20.94 7.09
CA ILE A 76 1.08 20.17 7.16
C ILE A 76 1.85 20.42 5.85
N PRO A 77 3.13 20.86 5.93
CA PRO A 77 3.92 21.10 4.73
C PRO A 77 4.15 19.80 3.95
N SER A 78 4.17 19.90 2.62
CA SER A 78 4.40 18.76 1.72
C SER A 78 5.81 18.19 1.79
N HIS A 79 6.73 19.00 2.32
CA HIS A 79 8.08 18.61 2.69
C HIS A 79 8.09 18.52 4.21
N TRP A 80 8.51 17.39 4.73
CA TRP A 80 9.29 17.44 5.95
C TRP A 80 10.68 17.96 5.58
#